data_AF-A0A0D0C8V5-F1
#
_entry.id   AF-A0A0D0C8V5-F1
#
_cell.length_a   1.000
_cell.length_b   1.000
_cell.length_c   1.000
_cell.angle_alpha   90.00
_cell.angle_beta   90.00
_cell.angle_gamma   90.00
#
_symmetry.space_group_name_H-M   'P 1'
#
loop_
_entity.id
_entity.type
_entity.pdbx_description
1 polymer ?
#
loop_
_entity_poly.entity_id
_entity_poly.type
_entity_poly.pdbx_seq_one_letter_code
_entity_poly.pdbx_strand_id
1 'polypeptide(L)'
;LIHRIEHPPTLEERLSSPPPFHSSSYDPPPPILEDLHFKTHDTVAQIQEVDNVLLATKIYLEPIFKELNKEDEREDYGIAVRVPLEHRDHLWRWYSHLEDLYESDQVGCTLTNKEWREVTGACKRIGKVSFHNISHRLPIICRNLIDSQITLP
;
A
#
# COMPACT_ATOMS: atom_id res chain seq x y z
N LEU A 1 14.89 -0.39 66.37
CA LEU A 1 13.95 0.42 65.56
C LEU A 1 13.22 -0.50 64.61
N ILE A 2 11.93 -0.74 64.83
CA ILE A 2 11.09 -1.53 63.90
C ILE A 2 10.45 -0.52 62.96
N HIS A 3 10.75 -0.61 61.66
CA HIS A 3 10.05 0.17 60.64
C HIS A 3 8.59 -0.27 60.60
N ARG A 4 7.68 0.63 60.95
CA ARG A 4 6.24 0.44 60.83
C ARG A 4 5.90 0.45 59.33
N ILE A 5 5.41 -0.66 58.80
CA ILE A 5 4.94 -0.74 57.42
C ILE A 5 3.55 -0.09 57.38
N GLU A 6 3.48 1.13 56.85
CA GLU A 6 2.20 1.77 56.51
C GLU A 6 1.60 1.03 55.32
N HIS A 7 0.38 0.52 55.52
CA HIS A 7 -0.37 -0.12 54.45
C HIS A 7 -1.04 0.99 53.63
N PRO A 8 -1.05 0.89 52.30
CA PRO A 8 -1.73 1.88 51.48
C PRO A 8 -3.23 1.90 51.81
N PRO A 9 -3.87 3.08 51.78
CA PRO A 9 -5.28 3.22 52.11
C PRO A 9 -6.15 2.39 51.15
N THR A 10 -7.21 1.84 51.69
CA THR A 10 -8.21 1.05 50.97
C THR A 10 -9.00 1.90 49.98
N LEU A 11 -9.59 1.27 48.96
CA LEU A 11 -10.41 1.95 47.94
C LEU A 11 -11.54 2.79 48.56
N GLU A 12 -12.16 2.31 49.63
CA GLU A 12 -13.22 3.01 50.36
C GLU A 12 -12.69 4.27 51.09
N GLU A 13 -11.48 4.22 51.65
CA GLU A 13 -10.82 5.38 52.25
C GLU A 13 -10.42 6.43 51.20
N ARG A 14 -10.03 5.99 49.99
CA ARG A 14 -9.70 6.92 48.89
C ARG A 14 -10.94 7.61 48.32
N LEU A 15 -12.09 6.95 48.34
CA LEU A 15 -13.37 7.51 47.87
C LEU A 15 -14.07 8.37 48.94
N SER A 16 -13.80 8.13 50.22
CA SER A 16 -14.35 8.92 51.34
C SER A 16 -13.54 10.19 51.65
N SER A 17 -12.33 10.29 51.11
CA SER A 17 -11.53 11.50 51.20
C SER A 17 -12.10 12.57 50.28
N PRO A 18 -12.40 13.79 50.76
CA PRO A 18 -12.80 14.87 49.87
C PRO A 18 -11.71 15.06 48.82
N PRO A 19 -12.05 15.24 47.53
CA PRO A 19 -11.04 15.43 46.51
C PRO A 19 -10.16 16.60 46.92
N PRO A 20 -8.83 16.52 46.74
CA PRO A 20 -7.98 17.67 46.99
C PRO A 20 -8.53 18.80 46.13
N PHE A 21 -9.04 19.86 46.77
CA PHE A 21 -9.50 21.05 46.10
C PHE A 21 -8.28 21.71 45.46
N HIS A 22 -7.93 21.27 44.26
CA HIS A 22 -7.03 21.99 43.40
C HIS A 22 -7.84 23.15 42.83
N SER A 23 -7.65 24.35 43.37
CA SER A 23 -7.93 25.61 42.66
C SER A 23 -6.97 25.78 41.48
N SER A 24 -6.88 24.75 40.63
CA SER A 24 -6.25 24.86 39.32
C SER A 24 -7.26 25.59 38.45
N SER A 25 -6.86 26.73 37.87
CA SER A 25 -7.53 27.26 36.68
C SER A 25 -7.60 26.09 35.71
N TYR A 26 -8.80 25.55 35.52
CA TYR A 26 -9.02 24.50 34.55
C TYR A 26 -9.20 25.23 33.23
N ASP A 27 -8.09 25.49 32.53
CA ASP A 27 -8.21 25.98 31.16
C ASP A 27 -8.91 24.86 30.38
N PRO A 28 -10.07 25.14 29.76
CA PRO A 28 -10.78 24.12 29.00
C PRO A 28 -9.83 23.57 27.92
N PRO A 29 -9.85 22.25 27.67
CA PRO A 29 -9.05 21.69 26.60
C PRO A 29 -9.39 22.42 25.29
N PRO A 30 -8.40 22.65 24.42
CA PRO A 30 -8.65 23.28 23.14
C PRO A 30 -9.78 22.54 22.41
N PRO A 31 -10.69 23.27 21.74
CA PRO A 31 -11.80 22.65 21.03
C PRO A 31 -11.26 21.61 20.04
N ILE A 32 -11.90 20.44 20.02
CA ILE A 32 -11.59 19.37 19.08
C ILE A 32 -11.73 19.95 17.68
N LEU A 33 -10.71 19.78 16.83
CA LEU A 33 -10.75 20.23 15.45
C LEU A 33 -11.98 19.60 14.77
N GLU A 34 -12.89 20.41 14.22
CA GLU A 34 -14.15 19.91 13.63
C GLU A 34 -13.91 18.93 12.47
N ASP A 35 -12.73 18.99 11.84
CA ASP A 35 -12.28 18.11 10.76
C ASP A 35 -11.47 16.88 11.23
N LEU A 36 -11.41 16.60 12.54
CA LEU A 36 -10.67 15.43 13.06
C LEU A 36 -11.48 14.14 12.85
N HIS A 37 -11.47 13.62 11.63
CA HIS A 37 -12.05 12.33 11.31
C HIS A 37 -11.04 11.21 11.61
N PHE A 38 -11.25 10.49 12.71
CA PHE A 38 -10.55 9.23 12.97
C PHE A 38 -11.02 8.18 11.97
N LYS A 39 -10.09 7.65 11.18
CA LYS A 39 -10.37 6.49 10.33
C LYS A 39 -10.70 5.30 11.22
N THR A 40 -11.71 4.53 10.82
CA THR A 40 -12.00 3.25 11.46
C THR A 40 -10.84 2.28 11.26
N HIS A 41 -10.65 1.37 12.21
CA HIS A 41 -9.63 0.31 12.13
C HIS A 41 -9.72 -0.46 10.79
N ASP A 42 -10.94 -0.75 10.32
CA ASP A 42 -11.18 -1.46 9.06
C ASP A 42 -10.65 -0.68 7.85
N THR A 43 -10.80 0.65 7.84
CA THR A 43 -10.27 1.51 6.78
C THR A 43 -8.74 1.45 6.75
N VAL A 44 -8.09 1.51 7.92
CA VAL A 44 -6.62 1.45 8.04
C VAL A 44 -6.08 0.08 7.60
N ALA A 45 -6.73 -1.01 8.01
CA ALA A 45 -6.36 -2.35 7.58
C ALA A 45 -6.51 -2.53 6.07
N GLN A 46 -7.58 -2.00 5.48
CA GLN A 46 -7.81 -2.05 4.03
C GLN A 46 -6.77 -1.25 3.24
N ILE A 47 -6.36 -0.08 3.74
CA ILE A 47 -5.24 0.71 3.18
C ILE A 47 -3.96 -0.13 3.12
N GLN A 48 -3.57 -0.71 4.25
CA GLN A 48 -2.36 -1.52 4.35
C GLN A 48 -2.41 -2.75 3.43
N GLU A 49 -3.58 -3.36 3.23
CA GLU A 49 -3.74 -4.49 2.32
C GLU A 49 -3.47 -4.08 0.86
N VAL A 50 -3.93 -2.91 0.41
CA VAL A 50 -3.62 -2.40 -0.94
C VAL A 50 -2.15 -2.26 -1.14
N ASP A 51 -1.50 -1.52 -0.23
CA ASP A 51 -0.11 -1.13 -0.38
C ASP A 51 0.77 -2.36 -0.47
N ASN A 52 0.47 -3.38 0.36
CA ASN A 52 1.16 -4.67 0.32
C ASN A 52 0.95 -5.42 -1.01
N VAL A 53 -0.28 -5.42 -1.55
CA VAL A 53 -0.56 -6.10 -2.82
C VAL A 53 0.10 -5.37 -4.00
N LEU A 54 0.09 -4.03 -4.01
CA LEU A 54 0.77 -3.22 -5.01
C LEU A 54 2.29 -3.43 -4.96
N LEU A 55 2.89 -3.35 -3.76
CA LEU A 55 4.32 -3.58 -3.57
C LEU A 55 4.73 -4.97 -4.03
N ALA A 56 3.99 -6.01 -3.61
CA ALA A 56 4.27 -7.38 -4.03
C ALA A 56 4.17 -7.55 -5.56
N THR A 57 3.21 -6.88 -6.19
CA THR A 57 3.05 -6.89 -7.65
C THR A 57 4.19 -6.16 -8.35
N LYS A 58 4.63 -5.00 -7.84
CA LYS A 58 5.77 -4.24 -8.38
C LYS A 58 7.05 -5.08 -8.34
N ILE A 59 7.36 -5.69 -7.18
CA ILE A 59 8.50 -6.60 -7.03
C ILE A 59 8.40 -7.79 -7.98
N TYR A 60 7.20 -8.36 -8.14
CA TYR A 60 6.97 -9.48 -9.05
C TYR A 60 7.27 -9.13 -10.52
N LEU A 61 6.91 -7.91 -10.92
CA LEU A 61 7.05 -7.39 -12.29
C LEU A 61 8.46 -6.92 -12.65
N GLU A 62 9.25 -6.50 -11.66
CA GLU A 62 10.62 -5.99 -11.85
C GLU A 62 11.48 -6.79 -12.86
N PRO A 63 11.58 -8.14 -12.78
CA PRO A 63 12.42 -8.89 -13.72
C PRO A 63 11.91 -8.85 -15.17
N ILE A 64 10.60 -8.64 -15.40
CA ILE A 64 10.04 -8.50 -16.75
C ILE A 64 10.39 -7.13 -17.31
N PHE A 65 10.18 -6.06 -16.55
CA PHE A 65 10.46 -4.70 -17.01
C PHE A 65 11.95 -4.44 -17.19
N LYS A 66 12.81 -5.11 -16.40
CA LYS A 66 14.26 -5.13 -16.65
C LYS A 66 14.63 -5.76 -17.99
N GLU A 67 13.94 -6.81 -18.41
CA GLU A 67 14.17 -7.42 -19.73
C GLU A 67 13.55 -6.60 -20.86
N LEU A 68 12.41 -5.94 -20.64
CA LEU A 68 11.82 -5.01 -21.60
C LEU A 68 12.73 -3.80 -21.85
N ASN A 69 13.31 -3.22 -20.80
CA ASN A 69 14.26 -2.12 -20.94
C ASN A 69 15.47 -2.50 -21.81
N LYS A 70 15.96 -3.75 -21.70
CA LYS A 70 17.02 -4.26 -22.60
C LYS A 70 16.53 -4.41 -24.04
N GLU A 71 15.26 -4.73 -24.27
CA GLU A 71 14.69 -4.77 -25.61
C GLU A 71 14.54 -3.36 -26.20
N ASP A 72 14.21 -2.36 -25.39
CA ASP A 72 14.19 -0.96 -25.80
C ASP A 72 15.61 -0.47 -26.15
N GLU A 73 16.60 -0.72 -25.29
CA GLU A 73 18.01 -0.43 -25.57
C GLU A 73 18.49 -1.11 -26.87
N ARG A 74 18.12 -2.38 -27.09
CA ARG A 74 18.47 -3.09 -28.33
C ARG A 74 17.89 -2.40 -29.55
N GLU A 75 16.65 -1.94 -29.49
CA GLU A 75 16.02 -1.20 -30.58
C GLU A 75 16.74 0.11 -30.88
N ASP A 76 17.13 0.86 -29.84
CA ASP A 76 17.90 2.11 -29.97
C ASP A 76 19.23 1.90 -30.69
N TYR A 77 19.86 0.74 -30.50
CA TYR A 77 21.08 0.34 -31.22
C TYR A 77 20.82 -0.33 -32.58
N GLY A 78 19.56 -0.39 -33.06
CA GLY A 78 19.18 -1.03 -34.32
C GLY A 78 19.32 -2.55 -34.31
N ILE A 79 19.35 -3.18 -33.12
CA ILE A 79 19.44 -4.62 -32.94
C ILE A 79 18.03 -5.21 -33.00
N ALA A 80 17.90 -6.37 -33.64
CA ALA A 80 16.62 -7.08 -33.70
C ALA A 80 16.06 -7.35 -32.30
N VAL A 81 14.79 -7.00 -32.10
CA VAL A 81 14.04 -7.19 -30.85
C VAL A 81 13.08 -8.37 -30.97
N ARG A 82 12.72 -8.94 -29.81
CA ARG A 82 11.88 -10.13 -29.66
C ARG A 82 10.44 -9.77 -29.32
N VAL A 83 10.23 -8.62 -28.68
CA VAL A 83 8.91 -8.12 -28.28
C VAL A 83 8.56 -6.93 -29.17
N PRO A 84 7.41 -6.94 -29.87
CA PRO A 84 6.96 -5.80 -30.68
C PRO A 84 6.82 -4.52 -29.86
N LEU A 85 7.15 -3.37 -30.46
CA LEU A 85 7.03 -2.06 -29.81
C LEU A 85 5.64 -1.81 -29.24
N GLU A 86 4.58 -2.13 -29.99
CA GLU A 86 3.18 -2.01 -29.54
C GLU A 86 2.89 -2.75 -28.21
N HIS A 87 3.54 -3.90 -27.99
CA HIS A 87 3.41 -4.66 -26.76
C HIS A 87 4.21 -4.02 -25.62
N ARG A 88 5.43 -3.55 -25.92
CA ARG A 88 6.27 -2.87 -24.91
C ARG A 88 5.61 -1.57 -24.45
N ASP A 89 5.16 -0.74 -25.37
CA ASP A 89 4.46 0.52 -25.10
C ASP A 89 3.21 0.29 -24.24
N HIS A 90 2.40 -0.71 -24.60
CA HIS A 90 1.21 -1.05 -23.81
C HIS A 90 1.58 -1.48 -22.38
N LEU A 91 2.59 -2.34 -22.23
CA LEU A 91 3.04 -2.82 -20.92
C LEU A 91 3.64 -1.69 -20.07
N TRP A 92 4.49 -0.85 -20.66
CA TRP A 92 5.08 0.31 -19.99
C TRP A 92 4.01 1.28 -19.51
N ARG A 93 3.00 1.54 -20.34
CA ARG A 93 1.93 2.50 -19.98
C ARG A 93 1.21 2.14 -18.69
N TRP A 94 0.74 0.90 -18.53
CA TRP A 94 0.05 0.53 -17.29
C TRP A 94 1.01 0.22 -16.15
N TYR A 95 2.26 -0.18 -16.43
CA TYR A 95 3.26 -0.34 -15.38
C TYR A 95 3.64 0.99 -14.74
N SER A 96 3.89 2.04 -15.53
CA SER A 96 4.09 3.40 -15.01
C SER A 96 2.89 3.86 -14.20
N HIS A 97 1.66 3.58 -14.66
CA HIS A 97 0.45 3.88 -13.90
C HIS A 97 0.38 3.11 -12.56
N LEU A 98 0.85 1.87 -12.52
CA LEU A 98 0.96 1.09 -11.28
C LEU A 98 2.00 1.68 -10.33
N GLU A 99 3.13 2.17 -10.87
CA GLU A 99 4.15 2.85 -10.09
C GLU A 99 3.64 4.17 -9.50
N ASP A 100 2.96 4.99 -10.31
CA ASP A 100 2.33 6.24 -9.87
C ASP A 100 1.30 5.98 -8.76
N LEU A 101 0.49 4.92 -8.89
CA LEU A 101 -0.42 4.49 -7.85
C LEU A 101 0.33 4.13 -6.57
N TYR A 102 1.39 3.32 -6.64
CA TYR A 102 2.13 2.93 -5.44
C TYR A 102 2.87 4.11 -4.78
N GLU A 103 3.40 5.05 -5.56
CA GLU A 103 4.17 6.20 -5.05
C GLU A 103 3.29 7.33 -4.52
N SER A 104 1.99 7.31 -4.80
CA SER A 104 1.05 8.20 -4.15
C SER A 104 1.01 7.92 -2.64
N ASP A 105 1.46 8.89 -1.83
CA ASP A 105 1.50 8.86 -0.35
C ASP A 105 0.16 8.48 0.33
N GLN A 106 -0.92 8.35 -0.44
CA GLN A 106 -2.28 8.11 0.03
C GLN A 106 -3.07 7.10 -0.80
N VAL A 107 -2.47 6.21 -1.61
CA VAL A 107 -3.29 5.41 -2.53
C VAL A 107 -4.37 4.57 -1.85
N GLY A 108 -4.09 3.92 -0.72
CA GLY A 108 -5.15 3.24 0.02
C GLY A 108 -6.24 4.18 0.57
N CYS A 109 -5.94 5.47 0.72
CA CYS A 109 -6.82 6.50 1.27
C CYS A 109 -7.63 7.24 0.20
N THR A 110 -7.15 7.29 -1.04
CA THR A 110 -7.78 8.01 -2.17
C THR A 110 -8.66 7.11 -3.02
N LEU A 111 -8.38 5.81 -3.07
CA LEU A 111 -9.19 4.86 -3.83
C LEU A 111 -10.55 4.62 -3.18
N THR A 112 -11.59 4.69 -3.99
CA THR A 112 -12.92 4.20 -3.64
C THR A 112 -12.91 2.67 -3.50
N ASN A 113 -13.92 2.12 -2.80
CA ASN A 113 -14.10 0.66 -2.69
C ASN A 113 -14.18 -0.07 -4.04
N LYS A 114 -14.62 0.62 -5.10
CA LYS A 114 -14.68 0.06 -6.45
C LYS A 114 -13.28 -0.03 -7.04
N GLU A 115 -12.54 1.07 -7.04
CA GLU A 115 -11.18 1.16 -7.57
C GLU A 115 -10.23 0.22 -6.82
N TRP A 116 -10.43 0.07 -5.51
CA TRP A 116 -9.76 -0.94 -4.68
C TRP A 116 -9.87 -2.36 -5.27
N ARG A 117 -11.12 -2.79 -5.56
CA ARG A 117 -11.38 -4.11 -6.13
C ARG A 117 -10.79 -4.24 -7.53
N GLU A 118 -10.78 -3.17 -8.31
CA GLU A 118 -10.20 -3.14 -9.65
C GLU A 118 -8.68 -3.33 -9.58
N VAL A 119 -7.98 -2.58 -8.73
CA VAL A 119 -6.53 -2.70 -8.50
C VAL A 119 -6.16 -4.09 -7.97
N THR A 120 -6.80 -4.54 -6.88
CA THR A 120 -6.53 -5.88 -6.34
C THR A 120 -6.84 -6.96 -7.36
N GLY A 121 -7.89 -6.79 -8.15
CA GLY A 121 -8.24 -7.68 -9.25
C GLY A 121 -7.18 -7.72 -10.35
N ALA A 122 -6.64 -6.57 -10.73
CA ALA A 122 -5.55 -6.45 -11.70
C ALA A 122 -4.27 -7.15 -11.19
N CYS A 123 -3.84 -6.86 -9.96
CA CYS A 123 -2.70 -7.51 -9.32
C CYS A 123 -2.86 -9.04 -9.27
N LYS A 124 -4.06 -9.55 -8.95
CA LYS A 124 -4.35 -10.99 -8.98
C LYS A 124 -4.29 -11.59 -10.38
N ARG A 125 -4.69 -10.86 -11.43
CA ARG A 125 -4.55 -11.33 -12.82
C ARG A 125 -3.08 -11.39 -13.22
N ILE A 126 -2.29 -10.37 -12.87
CA ILE A 126 -0.84 -10.35 -13.09
C ILE A 126 -0.17 -11.54 -12.42
N GLY A 127 -0.48 -11.81 -11.14
CA GLY A 127 0.11 -12.91 -10.38
C GLY A 127 -0.21 -14.32 -10.92
N LYS A 128 -1.14 -14.47 -11.87
CA LYS A 128 -1.41 -15.74 -12.56
C LYS A 128 -0.45 -16.00 -13.73
N VAL A 129 0.23 -14.97 -14.24
CA VAL A 129 1.15 -15.13 -15.37
C VAL A 129 2.49 -15.63 -14.85
N SER A 130 2.88 -16.84 -15.23
CA SER A 130 4.16 -17.41 -14.79
C SER A 130 5.35 -16.76 -15.50
N PHE A 131 6.28 -16.20 -14.72
CA PHE A 131 7.56 -15.67 -15.19
C PHE A 131 8.69 -16.71 -15.20
N HIS A 132 8.36 -18.00 -15.22
CA HIS A 132 9.40 -19.03 -15.34
C HIS A 132 10.14 -18.92 -16.68
N ASN A 133 11.48 -18.90 -16.60
CA ASN A 133 12.38 -18.86 -17.74
C ASN A 133 12.20 -17.62 -18.64
N ILE A 134 12.25 -16.43 -18.04
CA ILE A 134 12.03 -15.13 -18.71
C ILE A 134 12.89 -14.97 -19.96
N SER A 135 14.18 -15.31 -19.88
CA SER A 135 15.14 -15.12 -20.97
C SER A 135 14.70 -15.75 -22.29
N HIS A 136 14.04 -16.91 -22.25
CA HIS A 136 13.57 -17.60 -23.44
C HIS A 136 12.09 -17.33 -23.76
N ARG A 137 11.30 -16.95 -22.74
CA ARG A 137 9.84 -16.85 -22.86
C ARG A 137 9.31 -15.42 -22.84
N LEU A 138 10.17 -14.41 -22.85
CA LEU A 138 9.78 -12.99 -22.75
C LEU A 138 8.61 -12.63 -23.69
N PRO A 139 8.60 -12.94 -25.01
CA PRO A 139 7.48 -12.58 -25.88
C PRO A 139 6.16 -13.23 -25.48
N ILE A 140 6.21 -14.48 -25.00
CA ILE A 140 5.03 -15.23 -24.56
C ILE A 140 4.51 -14.65 -23.24
N ILE A 141 5.41 -14.30 -22.31
CA ILE A 141 5.04 -13.70 -21.03
C ILE A 141 4.40 -12.32 -21.27
N CYS A 142 5.00 -11.48 -22.11
CA CYS A 142 4.46 -10.18 -22.49
C CYS A 142 3.07 -10.31 -23.10
N ARG A 143 2.87 -11.27 -24.02
CA ARG A 143 1.55 -11.54 -24.59
C ARG A 143 0.53 -11.96 -23.54
N ASN A 144 0.89 -12.87 -22.63
CA ASN A 144 0.00 -13.29 -21.55
C ASN A 144 -0.39 -12.13 -20.62
N LEU A 145 0.53 -11.20 -20.37
CA LEU A 145 0.24 -10.00 -19.58
C LEU A 145 -0.74 -9.07 -20.32
N ILE A 146 -0.58 -8.89 -21.63
CA ILE A 146 -1.52 -8.12 -22.46
C ILE A 146 -2.90 -8.78 -22.48
N ASP A 147 -2.94 -10.10 -22.70
CA ASP A 147 -4.16 -10.90 -22.75
C ASP A 147 -4.88 -10.93 -21.39
N SER A 148 -4.18 -10.60 -20.29
CA SER A 148 -4.78 -10.47 -18.95
C SER A 148 -5.66 -9.22 -18.79
N GLN A 149 -5.72 -8.34 -19.81
CA GLN A 149 -6.56 -7.15 -19.86
C GLN A 149 -6.46 -6.37 -18.54
N ILE A 150 -5.23 -5.97 -18.22
CA ILE A 150 -4.94 -5.21 -17.02
C ILE A 150 -5.53 -3.81 -17.21
N THR A 151 -6.35 -3.41 -16.25
CA THR A 151 -6.95 -2.08 -16.19
C THR A 151 -6.77 -1.58 -14.79
N LEU A 152 -6.20 -0.39 -14.67
CA LEU A 152 -5.98 0.31 -13.42
C LEU A 152 -6.86 1.58 -13.42
N PRO A 153 -7.33 2.02 -12.25
CA PRO A 153 -8.23 3.17 -12.12
C PRO A 153 -7.55 4.49 -12.47
#